data_AF-A0A6J4SV35-F1
#
_entry.id   AF-A0A6J4SV35-F1
#
_cell.length_a   1.000
_cell.length_b   1.000
_cell.length_c   1.000
_cell.angle_alpha   90.00
_cell.angle_beta   90.00
_cell.angle_gamma   90.00
#
_symmetry.space_group_name_H-M   'P 1'
#
loop_
_entity.id
_entity.type
_entity.pdbx_description
1 polymer ?
#
loop_
_entity_poly.entity_id
_entity_poly.type
_entity_poly.pdbx_seq_one_letter_code
_entity_poly.pdbx_strand_id
1 'polypeptide(L)'
;DKYSPFVRVEGSDVVYNAPIVAVGDEPFDATTHTNTHDRLLALDTQEMTVDMGLIRGSANGKDIVYLNFDASNSVTATLERSIFVPNLALSPFPNGSTRQDSARAEIFTFVNGPVGQESPPAQGIQHLIRDGLNAQELNLENTDLLEALRNGGDLENVFEVFPTLEDPALAQAYTPLWDLNVGVWSDEAVAEGRNVALRDANEIRAVAATGELTSPGGLPLASANEVINCPALGFTGRPPLRPEVSTVATPIAAPIPDPVRAAIVSAATDPEVSAPTLPETGGAALPDTGGVPFIGRSGPR
;
A
#
# COMPACT_ATOMS: atom_id res chain seq x y z
N ASP A 1 -19.01 16.66 -8.37
CA ASP A 1 -17.63 17.12 -8.65
C ASP A 1 -16.64 16.10 -8.11
N LYS A 2 -15.55 15.82 -8.84
CA LYS A 2 -14.56 14.81 -8.44
C LYS A 2 -13.30 15.53 -7.96
N TYR A 3 -13.07 15.54 -6.65
CA TYR A 3 -11.82 16.01 -6.08
C TYR A 3 -10.62 15.19 -6.63
N SER A 4 -9.48 15.86 -6.73
CA SER A 4 -8.19 15.30 -7.10
C SER A 4 -7.11 16.13 -6.40
N PRO A 5 -6.09 15.51 -5.78
CA PRO A 5 -4.94 16.25 -5.25
C PRO A 5 -4.06 16.80 -6.39
N PHE A 6 -4.26 16.34 -7.62
CA PHE A 6 -3.49 16.82 -8.77
C PHE A 6 -4.09 18.06 -9.41
N VAL A 7 -3.25 19.08 -9.53
CA VAL A 7 -3.57 20.36 -10.18
C VAL A 7 -2.58 20.58 -11.32
N ARG A 8 -3.09 20.95 -12.50
CA ARG A 8 -2.29 21.42 -13.61
C ARG A 8 -2.69 22.84 -13.97
N VAL A 9 -1.71 23.74 -13.99
CA VAL A 9 -1.93 25.13 -14.41
C VAL A 9 -2.13 25.16 -15.92
N GLU A 10 -3.12 25.92 -16.39
CA GLU A 10 -3.39 26.07 -17.83
C GLU A 10 -2.14 26.61 -18.55
N GLY A 11 -1.79 25.97 -19.67
CA GLY A 11 -0.59 26.31 -20.45
C GLY A 11 0.72 25.70 -19.91
N SER A 12 0.68 24.92 -18.82
CA SER A 12 1.83 24.16 -18.31
C SER A 12 1.67 22.65 -18.52
N ASP A 13 2.79 21.96 -18.70
CA ASP A 13 2.92 20.50 -18.67
C ASP A 13 3.19 19.94 -17.26
N VAL A 14 3.37 20.82 -16.26
CA VAL A 14 3.64 20.45 -14.88
C VAL A 14 2.35 20.10 -14.14
N VAL A 15 2.34 18.93 -13.50
CA VAL A 15 1.30 18.51 -12.56
C VAL A 15 1.83 18.66 -11.14
N TYR A 16 1.11 19.41 -10.31
CA TYR A 16 1.39 19.59 -8.90
C TYR A 16 0.58 18.59 -8.08
N ASN A 17 1.21 17.99 -7.08
CA ASN A 17 0.51 17.30 -6.00
C ASN A 17 0.21 18.32 -4.89
N ALA A 18 -1.06 18.67 -4.74
CA ALA A 18 -1.57 19.70 -3.84
C ALA A 18 -2.75 19.14 -3.02
N PRO A 19 -2.48 18.21 -2.08
CA PRO A 19 -3.52 17.64 -1.24
C PRO A 19 -4.17 18.71 -0.35
N ILE A 20 -5.46 18.53 -0.07
CA ILE A 20 -6.26 19.48 0.71
C ILE A 20 -6.47 18.91 2.12
N VAL A 21 -6.15 19.71 3.15
CA VAL A 21 -6.26 19.28 4.56
C VAL A 21 -7.50 19.83 5.28
N ALA A 22 -8.16 20.83 4.70
CA ALA A 22 -9.40 21.40 5.23
C ALA A 22 -10.21 22.05 4.10
N VAL A 23 -11.54 22.02 4.20
CA VAL A 23 -12.46 22.59 3.21
C VAL A 23 -13.55 23.44 3.86
N GLY A 24 -14.02 24.46 3.14
CA GLY A 24 -15.05 25.38 3.61
C GLY A 24 -14.49 26.54 4.42
N ASP A 25 -15.40 27.25 5.08
CA ASP A 25 -15.07 28.37 5.97
C ASP A 25 -14.91 27.88 7.42
N GLU A 26 -14.21 28.66 8.24
CA GLU A 26 -14.06 28.40 9.67
C GLU A 26 -15.44 28.27 10.38
N PRO A 27 -15.56 27.43 11.43
CA PRO A 27 -14.49 26.70 12.10
C PRO A 27 -14.10 25.38 11.41
N PHE A 28 -12.81 25.04 11.48
CA PHE A 28 -12.29 23.74 11.07
C PHE A 28 -12.37 22.74 12.22
N ASP A 29 -12.97 21.59 11.97
CA ASP A 29 -13.18 20.53 12.94
C ASP A 29 -11.98 19.58 13.00
N ALA A 30 -11.08 19.82 13.95
CA ALA A 30 -9.93 18.95 14.24
C ALA A 30 -10.27 17.86 15.29
N THR A 31 -11.54 17.71 15.68
CA THR A 31 -11.97 16.75 16.70
C THR A 31 -12.66 15.54 16.08
N THR A 32 -13.57 15.78 15.13
CA THR A 32 -14.36 14.76 14.42
C THR A 32 -14.21 14.82 12.90
N HIS A 33 -13.29 15.64 12.40
CA HIS A 33 -12.86 15.70 10.99
C HIS A 33 -13.98 15.86 9.96
N THR A 34 -15.08 16.54 10.29
CA THR A 34 -16.21 16.73 9.38
C THR A 34 -15.88 17.57 8.14
N ASN A 35 -14.91 18.48 8.25
CA ASN A 35 -14.42 19.33 7.17
C ASN A 35 -12.90 19.43 7.12
N THR A 36 -12.19 18.51 7.77
CA THR A 36 -10.73 18.43 7.79
C THR A 36 -10.25 17.03 7.43
N HIS A 37 -8.96 16.90 7.15
CA HIS A 37 -8.31 15.61 7.01
C HIS A 37 -8.28 14.86 8.35
N ASP A 38 -8.50 13.55 8.34
CA ASP A 38 -8.53 12.66 9.53
C ASP A 38 -7.16 12.48 10.24
N ARG A 39 -6.16 13.25 9.82
CA ARG A 39 -4.84 13.34 10.47
C ARG A 39 -4.48 14.76 10.88
N LEU A 40 -5.38 15.73 10.70
CA LEU A 40 -5.17 17.11 11.11
C LEU A 40 -5.41 17.25 12.61
N LEU A 41 -4.38 17.63 13.37
CA LEU A 41 -4.45 17.80 14.82
C LEU A 41 -4.75 19.25 15.22
N ALA A 42 -4.23 20.21 14.46
CA ALA A 42 -4.48 21.64 14.63
C ALA A 42 -4.23 22.39 13.31
N LEU A 43 -4.86 23.55 13.16
CA LEU A 43 -4.68 24.44 12.03
C LEU A 43 -4.80 25.90 12.49
N ASP A 44 -3.87 26.73 12.05
CA ASP A 44 -3.85 28.17 12.28
C ASP A 44 -3.78 28.92 10.94
N THR A 45 -4.86 29.61 10.58
CA THR A 45 -4.96 30.37 9.33
C THR A 45 -4.26 31.73 9.38
N GLN A 46 -3.93 32.24 10.56
CA GLN A 46 -3.20 33.49 10.73
C GLN A 46 -1.69 33.26 10.58
N GLU A 47 -1.18 32.22 11.24
CA GLU A 47 0.23 31.81 11.15
C GLU A 47 0.52 30.91 9.94
N MET A 48 -0.53 30.45 9.24
CA MET A 48 -0.45 29.55 8.08
C MET A 48 0.24 28.23 8.40
N THR A 49 -0.13 27.61 9.52
CA THR A 49 0.44 26.34 10.01
C THR A 49 -0.62 25.26 10.14
N VAL A 50 -0.18 24.01 10.02
CA VAL A 50 -1.00 22.81 10.23
C VAL A 50 -0.15 21.79 10.98
N ASP A 51 -0.72 21.21 12.03
CA ASP A 51 -0.15 20.07 12.73
C ASP A 51 -0.81 18.80 12.20
N MET A 52 0.01 17.87 11.69
CA MET A 52 -0.45 16.61 11.11
C MET A 52 0.12 15.42 11.88
N GLY A 53 -0.71 14.40 12.11
CA GLY A 53 -0.27 13.10 12.59
C GLY A 53 0.56 12.37 11.54
N LEU A 54 1.83 12.08 11.86
CA LEU A 54 2.73 11.33 10.98
C LEU A 54 2.52 9.81 11.12
N ILE A 55 2.79 9.09 10.05
CA ILE A 55 2.76 7.63 10.01
C ILE A 55 4.17 7.09 10.14
N ARG A 56 4.36 6.02 10.91
CA ARG A 56 5.59 5.23 10.92
C ARG A 56 5.55 4.14 9.85
N GLY A 57 6.69 3.92 9.23
CA GLY A 57 6.88 2.81 8.30
C GLY A 57 8.35 2.50 8.13
N SER A 58 8.66 1.77 7.07
CA SER A 58 10.04 1.42 6.75
C SER A 58 10.36 1.49 5.26
N ALA A 59 11.62 1.73 4.96
CA ALA A 59 12.20 1.62 3.63
C ALA A 59 13.65 1.13 3.76
N ASN A 60 14.07 0.17 2.93
CA ASN A 60 15.42 -0.41 2.99
C ASN A 60 15.83 -0.87 4.40
N GLY A 61 14.90 -1.47 5.16
CA GLY A 61 15.12 -1.89 6.54
C GLY A 61 15.31 -0.74 7.55
N LYS A 62 15.05 0.51 7.17
CA LYS A 62 15.16 1.70 8.04
C LYS A 62 13.81 2.31 8.35
N ASP A 63 13.67 2.81 9.56
CA ASP A 63 12.49 3.55 10.01
C ASP A 63 12.37 4.88 9.27
N ILE A 64 11.16 5.13 8.75
CA ILE A 64 10.77 6.38 8.11
C ILE A 64 9.51 6.93 8.77
N VAL A 65 9.29 8.22 8.54
CA VAL A 65 8.00 8.86 8.74
C VAL A 65 7.47 9.39 7.41
N TYR A 66 6.16 9.29 7.24
CA TYR A 66 5.47 9.75 6.05
C TYR A 66 4.10 10.33 6.40
N LEU A 67 3.48 11.00 5.43
CA LEU A 67 2.09 11.46 5.51
C LEU A 67 1.27 10.66 4.51
N ASN A 68 -0.02 10.48 4.79
CA ASN A 68 -0.97 9.96 3.83
C ASN A 68 -2.11 10.98 3.66
N PHE A 69 -2.39 11.35 2.42
CA PHE A 69 -3.40 12.36 2.10
C PHE A 69 -4.62 11.77 1.40
N ASP A 70 -4.39 10.85 0.46
CA ASP A 70 -5.44 10.36 -0.41
C ASP A 70 -5.26 8.87 -0.73
N ALA A 71 -6.35 8.13 -0.87
CA ALA A 71 -6.31 6.75 -1.35
C ALA A 71 -7.43 6.45 -2.36
N SER A 72 -7.12 5.60 -3.33
CA SER A 72 -8.04 5.25 -4.42
C SER A 72 -9.10 4.20 -4.07
N ASN A 73 -8.94 3.51 -2.94
CA ASN A 73 -9.89 2.53 -2.41
C ASN A 73 -10.44 3.06 -1.08
N SER A 74 -11.75 2.94 -0.84
CA SER A 74 -12.39 3.48 0.37
C SER A 74 -11.97 2.76 1.65
N VAL A 75 -11.66 1.47 1.57
CA VAL A 75 -11.17 0.68 2.71
C VAL A 75 -9.75 1.10 3.05
N THR A 76 -8.89 1.19 2.05
CA THR A 76 -7.53 1.71 2.24
C THR A 76 -7.57 3.15 2.76
N ALA A 77 -8.47 4.00 2.24
CA ALA A 77 -8.67 5.35 2.78
C ALA A 77 -9.06 5.35 4.27
N THR A 78 -9.91 4.40 4.68
CA THR A 78 -10.33 4.25 6.08
C THR A 78 -9.20 3.74 6.98
N LEU A 79 -8.46 2.71 6.53
CA LEU A 79 -7.37 2.13 7.32
C LEU A 79 -6.20 3.12 7.49
N GLU A 80 -5.98 3.97 6.49
CA GLU A 80 -4.89 4.92 6.47
C GLU A 80 -5.24 6.32 7.03
N ARG A 81 -6.52 6.57 7.33
CA ARG A 81 -7.06 7.90 7.69
C ARG A 81 -6.83 8.95 6.61
N SER A 82 -7.16 8.63 5.37
CA SER A 82 -6.93 9.49 4.20
C SER A 82 -8.22 9.79 3.43
N ILE A 83 -8.16 10.77 2.53
CA ILE A 83 -9.30 11.17 1.72
C ILE A 83 -9.53 10.14 0.61
N PHE A 84 -10.76 9.68 0.44
CA PHE A 84 -11.11 8.76 -0.63
C PHE A 84 -11.18 9.46 -1.99
N VAL A 85 -10.25 9.11 -2.89
CA VAL A 85 -10.11 9.68 -4.23
C VAL A 85 -10.02 8.57 -5.28
N PRO A 86 -11.15 7.99 -5.73
CA PRO A 86 -11.15 6.81 -6.60
C PRO A 86 -10.45 7.03 -7.95
N ASN A 87 -10.39 8.27 -8.44
CA ASN A 87 -9.70 8.59 -9.68
C ASN A 87 -8.18 8.38 -9.60
N LEU A 88 -7.58 8.30 -8.40
CA LEU A 88 -6.15 8.01 -8.27
C LEU A 88 -5.77 6.65 -8.86
N ALA A 89 -6.70 5.68 -8.89
CA ALA A 89 -6.50 4.39 -9.54
C ALA A 89 -6.33 4.48 -11.08
N LEU A 90 -6.56 5.66 -11.68
CA LEU A 90 -6.30 5.93 -13.10
C LEU A 90 -4.87 6.42 -13.37
N SER A 91 -4.06 6.64 -12.34
CA SER A 91 -2.65 7.06 -12.49
C SER A 91 -1.90 6.01 -13.33
N PRO A 92 -0.98 6.38 -14.24
CA PRO A 92 -0.38 5.39 -15.13
C PRO A 92 0.35 4.22 -14.43
N PHE A 93 0.16 3.02 -14.98
CA PHE A 93 0.88 1.73 -14.75
C PHE A 93 0.86 1.17 -13.32
N PRO A 94 0.02 0.17 -12.99
CA PRO A 94 0.24 -0.68 -11.82
C PRO A 94 1.46 -1.58 -12.04
N ASN A 95 2.21 -1.91 -10.98
CA ASN A 95 3.42 -2.76 -11.04
C ASN A 95 4.49 -2.29 -12.07
N GLY A 96 4.71 -0.99 -12.22
CA GLY A 96 5.75 -0.49 -13.11
C GLY A 96 7.11 -1.12 -12.83
N SER A 97 7.60 -1.97 -13.75
CA SER A 97 8.91 -2.66 -13.57
C SER A 97 10.10 -1.72 -13.54
N THR A 98 9.92 -0.49 -14.03
CA THR A 98 10.95 0.52 -14.03
C THR A 98 10.37 1.84 -13.56
N ARG A 99 11.17 2.66 -12.88
CA ARG A 99 10.75 4.02 -12.50
C ARG A 99 10.64 4.97 -13.69
N GLN A 100 10.87 4.50 -14.92
CA GLN A 100 10.86 5.31 -16.14
C GLN A 100 9.52 5.26 -16.88
N ASP A 101 8.72 4.21 -16.68
CA ASP A 101 7.41 4.07 -17.31
C ASP A 101 6.25 4.25 -16.33
N SER A 102 6.47 4.22 -15.01
CA SER A 102 5.40 4.34 -14.01
C SER A 102 5.39 5.65 -13.23
N ALA A 103 4.18 6.15 -12.95
CA ALA A 103 3.97 7.24 -12.00
C ALA A 103 3.85 6.73 -10.56
N ARG A 104 3.82 5.41 -10.35
CA ARG A 104 3.62 4.74 -9.07
C ARG A 104 4.85 3.90 -8.67
N ALA A 105 5.17 3.87 -7.38
CA ALA A 105 6.19 2.97 -6.80
C ALA A 105 5.54 1.96 -5.85
N GLU A 106 6.16 0.82 -5.56
CA GLU A 106 5.51 -0.19 -4.71
C GLU A 106 5.51 0.18 -3.22
N ILE A 107 4.38 -0.04 -2.57
CA ILE A 107 4.25 -0.06 -1.10
C ILE A 107 3.61 -1.39 -0.68
N PHE A 108 4.04 -1.92 0.45
CA PHE A 108 3.57 -3.20 0.97
C PHE A 108 2.88 -3.02 2.31
N THR A 109 1.75 -3.70 2.44
CA THR A 109 1.07 -3.93 3.72
C THR A 109 0.80 -5.42 3.88
N PHE A 110 0.40 -5.83 5.08
CA PHE A 110 0.17 -7.24 5.40
C PHE A 110 -1.18 -7.43 6.05
N VAL A 111 -1.88 -8.52 5.74
CA VAL A 111 -3.12 -8.87 6.43
C VAL A 111 -2.80 -9.39 7.83
N ASN A 112 -1.89 -10.37 7.94
CA ASN A 112 -1.65 -11.20 9.12
C ASN A 112 -0.17 -11.18 9.59
N GLY A 113 0.43 -9.99 9.69
CA GLY A 113 1.74 -9.80 10.32
C GLY A 113 1.71 -9.98 11.85
N PRO A 114 2.83 -9.75 12.55
CA PRO A 114 2.86 -9.79 14.02
C PRO A 114 1.87 -8.81 14.64
N VAL A 115 1.21 -9.22 15.73
CA VAL A 115 0.23 -8.42 16.48
C VAL A 115 0.57 -8.37 17.97
N GLY A 116 -0.02 -7.43 18.69
CA GLY A 116 0.10 -7.24 20.13
C GLY A 116 1.20 -6.27 20.55
N GLN A 117 1.02 -5.67 21.73
CA GLN A 117 1.94 -4.66 22.29
C GLN A 117 3.32 -5.23 22.68
N GLU A 118 3.40 -6.53 22.93
CA GLU A 118 4.66 -7.25 23.27
C GLU A 118 5.40 -7.77 22.03
N SER A 119 4.85 -7.57 20.83
CA SER A 119 5.41 -8.06 19.56
C SER A 119 6.01 -6.96 18.66
N PRO A 120 6.78 -5.96 19.17
CA PRO A 120 7.34 -4.95 18.28
C PRO A 120 8.46 -5.51 17.36
N PRO A 121 8.47 -5.12 16.07
CA PRO A 121 7.47 -4.27 15.43
C PRO A 121 6.22 -5.10 15.04
N ALA A 122 5.06 -4.74 15.59
CA ALA A 122 3.79 -5.26 15.13
C ALA A 122 3.45 -4.62 13.77
N GLN A 123 2.70 -5.30 12.91
CA GLN A 123 2.58 -4.91 11.51
C GLN A 123 1.30 -5.39 10.85
N GLY A 124 0.74 -4.54 10.00
CA GLY A 124 -0.33 -4.88 9.09
C GLY A 124 -1.74 -4.65 9.65
N ILE A 125 -2.73 -5.05 8.87
CA ILE A 125 -4.15 -4.74 9.06
C ILE A 125 -4.68 -5.36 10.35
N GLN A 126 -4.31 -6.60 10.67
CA GLN A 126 -4.72 -7.21 11.95
C GLN A 126 -4.16 -6.46 13.17
N HIS A 127 -2.92 -5.97 13.11
CA HIS A 127 -2.36 -5.15 14.18
C HIS A 127 -3.13 -3.84 14.34
N LEU A 128 -3.34 -3.12 13.23
CA LEU A 128 -4.09 -1.86 13.21
C LEU A 128 -5.49 -2.01 13.85
N ILE A 129 -6.21 -3.09 13.49
CA ILE A 129 -7.58 -3.33 13.96
C ILE A 129 -7.60 -3.80 15.43
N ARG A 130 -6.68 -4.68 15.82
CA ARG A 130 -6.70 -5.30 17.16
C ARG A 130 -6.07 -4.42 18.23
N ASP A 131 -5.01 -3.71 17.87
CA ASP A 131 -4.13 -3.03 18.82
C ASP A 131 -3.98 -1.52 18.52
N GLY A 132 -4.15 -1.10 17.26
CA GLY A 132 -3.81 0.24 16.77
C GLY A 132 -4.79 1.36 17.07
N LEU A 133 -5.91 1.07 17.74
CA LEU A 133 -6.96 2.05 18.09
C LEU A 133 -7.53 2.83 16.89
N ASN A 134 -7.43 2.28 15.67
CA ASN A 134 -7.75 3.02 14.45
C ASN A 134 -9.23 3.46 14.32
N ALA A 135 -10.13 2.87 15.10
CA ALA A 135 -11.54 3.26 15.13
C ALA A 135 -11.83 4.55 15.95
N GLN A 136 -10.84 5.11 16.64
CA GLN A 136 -11.00 6.33 17.44
C GLN A 136 -10.69 7.59 16.63
N GLU A 137 -11.23 8.75 17.00
CA GLU A 137 -10.90 10.02 16.35
C GLU A 137 -9.47 10.46 16.70
N LEU A 138 -8.71 10.94 15.71
CA LEU A 138 -7.33 11.42 15.89
C LEU A 138 -7.31 12.91 16.19
N ASN A 139 -7.34 13.25 17.47
CA ASN A 139 -7.26 14.63 17.93
C ASN A 139 -6.33 14.78 19.14
N LEU A 140 -6.00 16.02 19.50
CA LEU A 140 -5.07 16.32 20.59
C LEU A 140 -5.56 15.87 21.98
N GLU A 141 -6.87 15.64 22.16
CA GLU A 141 -7.43 15.15 23.42
C GLU A 141 -7.31 13.62 23.56
N ASN A 142 -7.16 12.90 22.44
CA ASN A 142 -7.03 11.45 22.42
C ASN A 142 -5.57 11.00 22.66
N THR A 143 -5.12 11.12 23.91
CA THR A 143 -3.74 10.80 24.29
C THR A 143 -3.38 9.33 24.12
N ASP A 144 -4.36 8.42 24.24
CA ASP A 144 -4.12 6.98 24.10
C ASP A 144 -3.82 6.61 22.64
N LEU A 145 -4.60 7.15 21.69
CA LEU A 145 -4.32 6.97 20.26
C LEU A 145 -2.99 7.63 19.87
N LEU A 146 -2.73 8.87 20.32
CA LEU A 146 -1.45 9.53 20.03
C LEU A 146 -0.26 8.71 20.53
N GLU A 147 -0.37 8.09 21.70
CA GLU A 147 0.68 7.23 22.24
C GLU A 147 0.78 5.90 21.47
N ALA A 148 -0.35 5.31 21.06
CA ALA A 148 -0.35 4.12 20.21
C ALA A 148 0.38 4.40 18.88
N LEU A 149 0.06 5.51 18.19
CA LEU A 149 0.70 5.88 16.93
C LEU A 149 2.22 6.11 17.07
N ARG A 150 2.68 6.72 18.18
CA ARG A 150 4.12 6.85 18.48
C ARG A 150 4.81 5.50 18.60
N ASN A 151 4.09 4.51 19.13
CA ASN A 151 4.59 3.18 19.44
C ASN A 151 4.18 2.12 18.41
N GLY A 152 3.85 2.53 17.18
CA GLY A 152 3.65 1.63 16.06
C GLY A 152 2.22 1.18 15.81
N GLY A 153 1.21 1.80 16.43
CA GLY A 153 -0.20 1.49 16.27
C GLY A 153 -0.81 1.79 14.88
N ASP A 154 0.01 2.15 13.90
CA ASP A 154 -0.37 2.29 12.48
C ASP A 154 -0.06 0.96 11.73
N LEU A 155 -0.25 0.92 10.40
CA LEU A 155 -0.03 -0.29 9.59
C LEU A 155 1.43 -0.77 9.50
N GLU A 156 2.40 0.12 9.76
CA GLU A 156 3.84 -0.11 9.52
C GLU A 156 4.12 -0.60 8.08
N ASN A 157 3.63 0.18 7.10
CA ASN A 157 3.83 -0.10 5.69
C ASN A 157 5.32 -0.04 5.28
N VAL A 158 5.67 -0.78 4.23
CA VAL A 158 7.03 -0.87 3.71
C VAL A 158 7.10 -0.27 2.31
N PHE A 159 7.95 0.73 2.14
CA PHE A 159 8.16 1.42 0.88
C PHE A 159 9.27 0.71 0.10
N GLU A 160 9.08 0.51 -1.20
CA GLU A 160 10.11 -0.07 -2.08
C GLU A 160 11.39 0.76 -2.12
N VAL A 161 11.24 2.08 -2.07
CA VAL A 161 12.35 3.00 -2.22
C VAL A 161 12.10 4.25 -1.41
N PHE A 162 13.16 4.85 -0.93
CA PHE A 162 13.13 6.19 -0.37
C PHE A 162 14.09 7.06 -1.18
N PRO A 163 13.70 8.29 -1.60
CA PRO A 163 14.58 9.14 -2.36
C PRO A 163 15.78 9.56 -1.51
N THR A 164 17.00 9.28 -1.98
CA THR A 164 18.23 9.81 -1.38
C THR A 164 18.75 10.95 -2.23
N LEU A 165 19.28 12.00 -1.59
CA LEU A 165 19.89 13.13 -2.31
C LEU A 165 21.28 12.78 -2.88
N GLU A 166 21.89 11.68 -2.42
CA GLU A 166 23.23 11.27 -2.85
C GLU A 166 23.22 10.53 -4.20
N ASP A 167 22.12 9.86 -4.55
CA ASP A 167 21.96 9.22 -5.86
C ASP A 167 21.04 10.07 -6.76
N PRO A 168 21.59 10.77 -7.78
CA PRO A 168 20.78 11.58 -8.69
C PRO A 168 19.68 10.82 -9.42
N ALA A 169 19.87 9.51 -9.67
CA ALA A 169 18.86 8.69 -10.32
C ALA A 169 17.69 8.39 -9.36
N LEU A 170 17.96 8.13 -8.08
CA LEU A 170 16.90 7.97 -7.07
C LEU A 170 16.21 9.29 -6.74
N ALA A 171 16.96 10.39 -6.67
CA ALA A 171 16.41 11.71 -6.41
C ALA A 171 15.38 12.13 -7.48
N GLN A 172 15.61 11.76 -8.74
CA GLN A 172 14.70 12.06 -9.85
C GLN A 172 13.56 11.04 -10.01
N ALA A 173 13.67 9.88 -9.36
CA ALA A 173 12.71 8.79 -9.51
C ALA A 173 11.67 8.74 -8.38
N TYR A 174 11.62 9.77 -7.54
CA TYR A 174 10.63 9.88 -6.48
C TYR A 174 9.23 10.07 -7.04
N THR A 175 8.28 9.35 -6.46
CA THR A 175 6.85 9.61 -6.60
C THR A 175 6.19 9.54 -5.23
N PRO A 176 5.22 10.44 -4.93
CA PRO A 176 4.37 10.30 -3.75
C PRO A 176 3.22 9.31 -3.97
N LEU A 177 3.06 8.75 -5.18
CA LEU A 177 2.05 7.75 -5.49
C LEU A 177 2.59 6.34 -5.31
N TRP A 178 1.95 5.61 -4.42
CA TRP A 178 2.35 4.26 -4.07
C TRP A 178 1.29 3.24 -4.46
N ASP A 179 1.70 2.20 -5.18
CA ASP A 179 0.86 1.09 -5.64
C ASP A 179 0.88 -0.01 -4.57
N LEU A 180 -0.27 -0.21 -3.92
CA LEU A 180 -0.39 -1.09 -2.77
C LEU A 180 -0.32 -2.55 -3.18
N ASN A 181 0.60 -3.27 -2.54
CA ASN A 181 0.71 -4.72 -2.56
C ASN A 181 0.28 -5.23 -1.18
N VAL A 182 -0.72 -6.11 -1.14
CA VAL A 182 -1.24 -6.66 0.11
C VAL A 182 -0.71 -8.08 0.26
N GLY A 183 0.13 -8.31 1.27
CA GLY A 183 0.69 -9.62 1.58
C GLY A 183 -0.13 -10.41 2.61
N VAL A 184 -0.21 -11.72 2.42
CA VAL A 184 -0.78 -12.67 3.37
C VAL A 184 0.24 -13.77 3.59
N TRP A 185 0.70 -13.90 4.84
CA TRP A 185 1.54 -15.01 5.29
C TRP A 185 0.75 -16.31 5.20
N SER A 186 1.39 -17.36 4.71
CA SER A 186 0.79 -18.69 4.64
C SER A 186 0.45 -19.25 6.02
N ASP A 187 -0.56 -20.11 6.09
CA ASP A 187 -0.95 -20.76 7.35
C ASP A 187 0.22 -21.54 7.97
N GLU A 188 1.09 -22.14 7.16
CA GLU A 188 2.31 -22.82 7.61
C GLU A 188 3.29 -21.84 8.25
N ALA A 189 3.57 -20.70 7.61
CA ALA A 189 4.45 -19.69 8.15
C ALA A 189 3.91 -19.13 9.47
N VAL A 190 2.59 -18.93 9.58
CA VAL A 190 1.94 -18.50 10.83
C VAL A 190 2.05 -19.59 11.91
N ALA A 191 1.73 -20.84 11.58
CA ALA A 191 1.78 -21.96 12.53
C ALA A 191 3.19 -22.20 13.10
N GLU A 192 4.22 -21.92 12.30
CA GLU A 192 5.63 -22.07 12.69
C GLU A 192 6.25 -20.77 13.23
N GLY A 193 5.47 -19.69 13.37
CA GLY A 193 5.93 -18.41 13.91
C GLY A 193 6.93 -17.67 13.00
N ARG A 194 6.91 -17.95 11.70
CA ARG A 194 7.73 -17.27 10.68
C ARG A 194 7.10 -15.97 10.18
N ASN A 195 5.85 -15.68 10.52
CA ASN A 195 5.15 -14.44 10.17
C ASN A 195 5.68 -13.24 10.97
N VAL A 196 6.96 -12.92 10.78
CA VAL A 196 7.66 -11.80 11.39
C VAL A 196 7.42 -10.51 10.62
N ALA A 197 7.71 -9.35 11.23
CA ALA A 197 7.60 -8.09 10.53
C ALA A 197 8.72 -7.94 9.51
N LEU A 198 8.36 -7.55 8.29
CA LEU A 198 9.28 -7.29 7.20
C LEU A 198 9.44 -5.78 7.04
N ARG A 199 10.67 -5.32 6.77
CA ARG A 199 10.99 -3.88 6.72
C ARG A 199 11.70 -3.45 5.43
N ASP A 200 11.89 -4.40 4.52
CA ASP A 200 12.62 -4.21 3.28
C ASP A 200 11.86 -4.88 2.13
N ALA A 201 11.61 -4.14 1.05
CA ALA A 201 10.88 -4.66 -0.10
C ALA A 201 11.58 -5.84 -0.80
N ASN A 202 12.91 -5.90 -0.78
CA ASN A 202 13.65 -7.02 -1.34
C ASN A 202 13.45 -8.30 -0.50
N GLU A 203 13.41 -8.16 0.83
CA GLU A 203 13.09 -9.25 1.74
C GLU A 203 11.66 -9.75 1.48
N ILE A 204 10.70 -8.83 1.35
CA ILE A 204 9.31 -9.16 1.02
C ILE A 204 9.22 -9.94 -0.29
N ARG A 205 9.88 -9.48 -1.34
CA ARG A 205 9.90 -10.17 -2.64
C ARG A 205 10.59 -11.54 -2.55
N ALA A 206 11.62 -11.69 -1.72
CA ALA A 206 12.30 -12.96 -1.51
C ALA A 206 11.39 -13.99 -0.80
N VAL A 207 10.67 -13.56 0.24
CA VAL A 207 9.67 -14.41 0.94
C VAL A 207 8.49 -14.73 0.00
N ALA A 208 8.04 -13.76 -0.81
CA ALA A 208 6.99 -14.02 -1.78
C ALA A 208 7.41 -15.04 -2.86
N ALA A 209 8.68 -15.04 -3.26
CA ALA A 209 9.23 -15.99 -4.23
C ALA A 209 9.26 -17.44 -3.72
N THR A 210 9.23 -17.67 -2.40
CA THR A 210 9.11 -19.02 -1.81
C THR A 210 7.64 -19.46 -1.67
N GLY A 211 6.67 -18.57 -1.89
CA GLY A 211 5.25 -18.82 -1.68
C GLY A 211 4.79 -18.70 -0.23
N GLU A 212 5.68 -18.31 0.69
CA GLU A 212 5.33 -18.06 2.10
C GLU A 212 4.51 -16.78 2.27
N LEU A 213 4.65 -15.82 1.35
CA LEU A 213 3.86 -14.62 1.28
C LEU A 213 3.16 -14.52 -0.07
N THR A 214 1.84 -14.33 -0.04
CA THR A 214 0.99 -14.30 -1.24
C THR A 214 0.10 -13.06 -1.25
N SER A 215 -0.47 -12.73 -2.40
CA SER A 215 -1.66 -11.89 -2.45
C SER A 215 -2.83 -12.61 -1.78
N PRO A 216 -3.86 -11.89 -1.28
CA PRO A 216 -5.05 -12.54 -0.75
C PRO A 216 -5.67 -13.51 -1.76
N GLY A 217 -6.12 -14.66 -1.26
CA GLY A 217 -6.58 -15.77 -2.10
C GLY A 217 -5.46 -16.68 -2.63
N GLY A 218 -4.22 -16.52 -2.16
CA GLY A 218 -3.09 -17.42 -2.46
C GLY A 218 -2.45 -17.19 -3.82
N LEU A 219 -2.79 -16.11 -4.51
CA LEU A 219 -2.14 -15.72 -5.77
C LEU A 219 -0.72 -15.20 -5.49
N PRO A 220 0.21 -15.27 -6.46
CA PRO A 220 1.51 -14.60 -6.31
C PRO A 220 1.35 -13.15 -5.86
N LEU A 221 2.25 -12.68 -5.00
CA LEU A 221 2.22 -11.29 -4.52
C LEU A 221 2.29 -10.32 -5.72
N ALA A 222 1.33 -9.41 -5.80
CA ALA A 222 1.20 -8.44 -6.87
C ALA A 222 0.38 -7.24 -6.41
N SER A 223 0.45 -6.14 -7.16
CA SER A 223 -0.37 -4.95 -6.92
C SER A 223 -1.87 -5.27 -6.86
N ALA A 224 -2.52 -4.70 -5.85
CA ALA A 224 -3.97 -4.58 -5.74
C ALA A 224 -4.53 -3.46 -6.63
N ASN A 225 -3.66 -2.75 -7.37
CA ASN A 225 -3.97 -1.57 -8.16
C ASN A 225 -4.81 -0.58 -7.34
N GLU A 226 -4.36 -0.37 -6.12
CA GLU A 226 -4.83 0.66 -5.21
C GLU A 226 -3.68 1.63 -5.00
N VAL A 227 -3.95 2.90 -5.27
CA VAL A 227 -2.98 3.97 -5.15
C VAL A 227 -3.17 4.70 -3.83
N ILE A 228 -2.07 4.96 -3.15
CA ILE A 228 -1.97 5.80 -1.95
C ILE A 228 -1.08 7.01 -2.28
N ASN A 229 -1.58 8.22 -2.07
CA ASN A 229 -0.80 9.45 -2.17
C ASN A 229 -0.15 9.74 -0.81
N CYS A 230 1.01 9.14 -0.56
CA CYS A 230 1.68 9.21 0.73
C CYS A 230 3.15 9.66 0.61
N PRO A 231 3.44 10.97 0.72
CA PRO A 231 4.81 11.44 0.61
C PRO A 231 5.66 10.98 1.80
N ALA A 232 6.78 10.35 1.50
CA ALA A 232 7.78 9.98 2.49
C ALA A 232 8.57 11.23 2.91
N LEU A 233 8.64 11.52 4.21
CA LEU A 233 9.17 12.79 4.70
C LEU A 233 10.62 12.69 5.17
N GLY A 234 10.97 11.61 5.86
CA GLY A 234 12.31 11.47 6.40
C GLY A 234 12.55 10.17 7.14
N PHE A 235 13.82 9.92 7.43
CA PHE A 235 14.26 8.86 8.33
C PHE A 235 14.22 9.35 9.77
N THR A 236 13.78 8.51 10.69
CA THR A 236 13.85 8.81 12.14
C THR A 236 15.23 8.45 12.72
N GLY A 237 15.97 7.60 12.01
CA GLY A 237 17.34 7.19 12.33
C GLY A 237 18.37 7.70 11.31
N ARG A 238 19.49 6.98 11.20
CA ARG A 238 20.51 7.28 10.17
C ARG A 238 20.02 6.81 8.80
N PRO A 239 19.95 7.68 7.78
CA PRO A 239 19.56 7.28 6.44
C PRO A 239 20.59 6.31 5.83
N PRO A 240 20.18 5.41 4.92
CA PRO A 240 21.12 4.66 4.10
C PRO A 240 21.83 5.65 3.14
N LEU A 241 23.16 5.62 3.12
CA LEU A 241 23.98 6.49 2.26
C LEU A 241 24.13 5.94 0.83
N ARG A 242 23.61 4.74 0.56
CA ARG A 242 23.63 4.15 -0.77
C ARG A 242 22.30 3.46 -1.03
N PRO A 243 21.88 3.39 -2.31
CA PRO A 243 20.77 2.55 -2.71
C PRO A 243 20.96 1.10 -2.21
N GLU A 244 20.04 0.59 -1.42
CA GLU A 244 19.90 -0.85 -1.17
C GLU A 244 18.95 -1.43 -2.23
N VAL A 245 19.30 -1.25 -3.51
CA VAL A 245 18.42 -1.70 -4.61
C VAL A 245 18.47 -3.22 -4.71
N SER A 246 17.31 -3.84 -4.90
CA SER A 246 17.20 -5.13 -5.57
C SER A 246 18.04 -5.13 -6.85
N THR A 247 19.00 -6.03 -6.96
CA THR A 247 19.59 -6.39 -8.27
C THR A 247 18.67 -7.32 -9.06
N VAL A 248 17.51 -7.69 -8.49
CA VAL A 248 16.54 -8.56 -9.12
C VAL A 248 15.45 -7.70 -9.73
N ALA A 249 15.49 -7.57 -11.05
CA ALA A 249 14.31 -7.25 -11.83
C ALA A 249 13.29 -8.38 -11.59
N THR A 250 12.39 -8.19 -10.64
CA THR A 250 11.31 -9.14 -10.39
C THR A 250 10.37 -9.06 -11.59
N PRO A 251 10.02 -10.19 -12.23
CA PRO A 251 9.07 -10.15 -13.33
C PRO A 251 7.74 -9.58 -12.83
N ILE A 252 7.18 -8.64 -13.60
CA ILE A 252 5.88 -8.02 -13.32
C ILE A 252 4.84 -9.13 -13.19
N ALA A 253 4.32 -9.34 -11.99
CA ALA A 253 3.08 -10.09 -11.83
C ALA A 253 1.92 -9.22 -12.34
N ALA A 254 0.99 -9.80 -13.09
CA ALA A 254 -0.21 -9.07 -13.50
C ALA A 254 -0.97 -8.60 -12.24
N PRO A 255 -1.59 -7.40 -12.25
CA PRO A 255 -2.40 -6.95 -11.13
C PRO A 255 -3.49 -7.97 -10.79
N ILE A 256 -3.84 -8.06 -9.51
CA ILE A 256 -4.89 -8.96 -9.03
C ILE A 256 -6.22 -8.61 -9.77
N PRO A 257 -6.99 -9.59 -10.29
CA PRO A 257 -8.27 -9.30 -10.94
C PRO A 257 -9.28 -8.63 -9.99
N ASP A 258 -10.10 -7.70 -10.50
CA ASP A 258 -11.14 -6.96 -9.74
C ASP A 258 -12.02 -7.82 -8.80
N PRO A 259 -12.56 -9.00 -9.21
CA PRO A 259 -13.40 -9.80 -8.32
C PRO A 259 -12.64 -10.37 -7.11
N VAL A 260 -11.32 -10.59 -7.24
CA VAL A 260 -10.48 -11.03 -6.11
C VAL A 260 -10.18 -9.86 -5.18
N ARG A 261 -10.01 -8.65 -5.72
CA ARG A 261 -9.81 -7.41 -4.94
C ARG A 261 -10.96 -7.10 -4.01
N ALA A 262 -12.20 -7.27 -4.46
CA ALA A 262 -13.39 -7.11 -3.63
C ALA A 262 -13.43 -8.07 -2.42
N ALA A 263 -12.81 -9.26 -2.53
CA ALA A 263 -12.74 -10.24 -1.44
C ALA A 263 -11.66 -9.91 -0.38
N ILE A 264 -10.65 -9.10 -0.74
CA ILE A 264 -9.57 -8.65 0.17
C ILE A 264 -10.13 -7.92 1.38
N VAL A 265 -11.13 -7.06 1.15
CA VAL A 265 -11.83 -6.27 2.17
C VAL A 265 -12.58 -7.16 3.17
N SER A 266 -13.17 -8.26 2.68
CA SER A 266 -13.93 -9.19 3.50
C SER A 266 -13.03 -10.11 4.33
N ALA A 267 -11.86 -10.50 3.80
CA ALA A 267 -10.92 -11.37 4.52
C ALA A 267 -10.09 -10.63 5.58
N ALA A 268 -9.81 -9.34 5.37
CA ALA A 268 -9.04 -8.53 6.32
C ALA A 268 -9.83 -8.09 7.56
N THR A 269 -11.17 -8.21 7.54
CA THR A 269 -12.08 -7.81 8.62
C THR A 269 -12.68 -8.99 9.39
N ASP A 270 -12.39 -10.22 8.98
CA ASP A 270 -12.88 -11.42 9.63
C ASP A 270 -11.86 -11.92 10.68
N PRO A 271 -12.21 -11.96 11.99
CA PRO A 271 -11.30 -12.38 13.04
C PRO A 271 -10.91 -13.88 12.98
N GLU A 272 -11.57 -14.71 12.15
CA GLU A 272 -11.38 -16.17 12.09
C GLU A 272 -10.96 -16.76 10.72
N VAL A 273 -10.65 -15.97 9.70
CA VAL A 273 -10.40 -16.54 8.35
C VAL A 273 -8.96 -17.05 8.18
N SER A 274 -8.79 -18.36 8.32
CA SER A 274 -7.98 -19.17 7.40
C SER A 274 -8.61 -19.06 6.00
N ALA A 275 -7.79 -18.86 4.96
CA ALA A 275 -8.22 -18.49 3.60
C ALA A 275 -9.50 -19.21 3.11
N PRO A 276 -10.40 -18.53 2.36
CA PRO A 276 -11.57 -19.18 1.79
C PRO A 276 -11.14 -20.31 0.86
N THR A 277 -11.69 -21.50 1.10
CA THR A 277 -11.56 -22.63 0.16
C THR A 277 -12.23 -22.25 -1.15
N LEU A 278 -11.47 -22.29 -2.24
CA LEU A 278 -12.00 -22.09 -3.59
C LEU A 278 -13.12 -23.11 -3.86
N PRO A 279 -14.23 -22.73 -4.51
CA PRO A 279 -15.22 -23.71 -4.96
C PRO A 279 -14.57 -24.62 -6.01
N GLU A 280 -14.74 -25.94 -5.83
CA GLU A 280 -14.30 -26.93 -6.81
C GLU A 280 -14.82 -26.56 -8.20
N THR A 281 -13.91 -26.40 -9.15
CA THR A 281 -14.25 -26.23 -10.56
C THR A 281 -14.87 -27.53 -11.07
N GLY A 282 -16.20 -27.56 -11.10
CA GLY A 282 -16.96 -28.59 -11.79
C GLY A 282 -16.47 -28.74 -13.23
N GLY A 283 -15.98 -29.92 -13.57
CA GLY A 283 -15.49 -30.26 -14.90
C GLY A 283 -16.59 -30.09 -15.94
N ALA A 284 -16.44 -29.08 -16.80
CA ALA A 284 -17.15 -28.98 -18.06
C ALA A 284 -16.23 -29.51 -19.17
N ALA A 285 -16.62 -30.64 -19.74
CA ALA A 285 -15.97 -31.27 -20.88
C ALA A 285 -15.93 -30.31 -22.09
N LEU A 286 -14.77 -30.26 -22.75
CA LEU A 286 -14.61 -29.62 -24.06
C LEU A 286 -15.44 -30.37 -25.12
N PRO A 287 -16.20 -29.68 -25.98
CA PRO A 287 -16.94 -30.34 -27.04
C PRO A 287 -15.99 -30.81 -28.16
N ASP A 288 -16.29 -32.02 -28.60
CA ASP A 288 -15.73 -32.77 -29.72
C ASP A 288 -15.72 -31.95 -31.03
N THR A 289 -14.53 -31.65 -31.56
CA THR A 289 -14.39 -31.16 -32.94
C THR A 289 -13.89 -32.32 -33.81
N GLY A 290 -14.86 -32.99 -34.45
CA GLY A 290 -14.66 -33.99 -35.48
C GLY A 290 -13.72 -33.52 -36.60
N GLY A 291 -12.93 -34.48 -37.10
CA GLY A 291 -11.70 -34.21 -37.82
C GLY A 291 -11.79 -33.96 -39.33
N VAL A 292 -10.62 -33.68 -39.91
CA VAL A 292 -10.24 -33.83 -41.33
C VAL A 292 -8.71 -34.10 -41.37
N PRO A 293 -8.17 -34.94 -42.29
CA PRO A 293 -7.04 -35.80 -41.98
C PRO A 293 -5.65 -35.31 -42.43
N PHE A 294 -4.64 -35.92 -41.82
CA PHE A 294 -3.25 -35.98 -42.25
C PHE A 294 -3.10 -36.29 -43.75
N ILE A 295 -2.34 -35.46 -44.46
CA ILE A 295 -1.63 -35.84 -45.69
C ILE A 295 -0.17 -35.46 -45.51
N GLY A 296 0.68 -36.46 -45.30
CA GLY A 296 2.12 -36.34 -45.48
C GLY A 296 2.47 -36.36 -46.96
N ARG A 297 3.41 -35.52 -47.38
CA ARG A 297 4.25 -35.77 -48.57
C ARG A 297 5.68 -35.28 -48.35
N SER A 298 6.57 -36.18 -48.71
CA SER A 298 8.03 -36.17 -48.72
C SER A 298 8.62 -35.40 -49.92
N GLY A 299 9.57 -34.48 -49.64
CA GLY A 299 10.72 -34.02 -50.46
C GLY A 299 10.52 -33.53 -51.91
N PRO A 300 11.59 -33.19 -52.66
CA PRO A 300 12.88 -32.59 -52.27
C PRO A 300 13.27 -31.35 -53.11
N ARG A 301 14.06 -30.44 -52.52
CA ARG A 301 15.28 -29.76 -53.03
C ARG A 301 15.55 -28.50 -52.22
#